data_AF-A0A2D7RL51-F1
#
_entry.id   AF-A0A2D7RL51-F1
#
_cell.length_a   1.000
_cell.length_b   1.000
_cell.length_c   1.000
_cell.angle_alpha   90.00
_cell.angle_beta   90.00
_cell.angle_gamma   90.00
#
_symmetry.space_group_name_H-M   'P 1'
#
loop_
_entity.id
_entity.type
_entity.pdbx_description
1 polymer ?
#
loop_
_entity_poly.entity_id
_entity_poly.type
_entity_poly.pdbx_seq_one_letter_code
_entity_poly.pdbx_strand_id
1 'polypeptide(L)'
;MILIDQEKLLEELSEIYPDILNSDGSIVPFAIIDLPEKFRAKLFKDFNIAIEVVAVDGEMLQYLCHEFKNNQDIVSVAALNGGLEYADPQLKKNKEFALQILNASDHYMFEHNFHCFAENVQNDIEILSLFLGKGFSLDDNYHSITIETAQSIVQQNGMWIEHLPKESREKKEVILQALKNNPGAAEFISGSVLEDGSFHLKLLSLQIIKHFLMLPAEYLSSRTFIIDAVSRCGLVLKLLKNCSSYASDEEIVLAAVKQNGWSLQYADNALRDEKEIVVAAVTQDGLAIKFASDSLKKDDELIELAVTNDYFAIKYIGLSLKRKKEILNNLIEQGRLSKETSNEILGSFSQAEYLSKHSNSLDLNKSFIQNEAATFMIKVSGDSMINANIFDQSMLIVDSSIKPKHGSIVVASLDGDFVCKRLQLKPELCLLSDNPQYRSIYVQDDQVLDIKGTVTASINQNLYL
;
A
#
# COMPACT_ATOMS: atom_id res chain seq x y z
N MET A 1 -17.61 -17.11 64.27
CA MET A 1 -18.81 -17.46 63.47
C MET A 1 -19.94 -16.55 63.90
N ILE A 2 -20.08 -15.40 63.23
CA ILE A 2 -21.38 -14.74 63.05
C ILE A 2 -21.36 -14.37 61.57
N LEU A 3 -21.88 -15.27 60.74
CA LEU A 3 -22.27 -14.96 59.37
C LEU A 3 -23.44 -13.99 59.51
N ILE A 4 -23.15 -12.70 59.56
CA ILE A 4 -24.18 -11.70 59.26
C ILE A 4 -24.47 -11.90 57.78
N ASP A 5 -25.71 -12.24 57.49
CA ASP A 5 -26.23 -12.36 56.14
C ASP A 5 -25.87 -11.09 55.36
N GLN A 6 -25.11 -11.21 54.27
CA GLN A 6 -24.46 -10.06 53.64
C GLN A 6 -25.48 -9.15 52.91
N GLU A 7 -26.59 -9.73 52.43
CA GLU A 7 -27.77 -8.98 51.95
C GLU A 7 -28.36 -8.12 53.08
N LYS A 8 -28.47 -8.68 54.28
CA LYS A 8 -28.95 -7.95 55.46
C LYS A 8 -28.01 -6.81 55.87
N LEU A 9 -26.71 -6.97 55.67
CA LEU A 9 -25.75 -5.87 55.92
C LEU A 9 -25.94 -4.72 54.92
N LEU A 10 -26.18 -5.04 53.64
CA LEU A 10 -26.48 -4.05 52.61
C LEU A 10 -27.81 -3.34 52.87
N GLU A 11 -28.86 -4.08 53.26
CA GLU A 11 -30.13 -3.51 53.69
C GLU A 11 -29.96 -2.58 54.90
N GLU A 12 -29.29 -3.04 55.97
CA GLU A 12 -29.02 -2.24 57.18
C GLU A 12 -28.17 -0.99 56.86
N LEU A 13 -27.22 -1.09 55.93
CA LEU A 13 -26.42 0.05 55.50
C LEU A 13 -27.22 1.02 54.63
N SER A 14 -28.16 0.54 53.82
CA SER A 14 -29.02 1.39 52.97
C SER A 14 -29.97 2.28 53.79
N GLU A 15 -30.37 1.84 54.98
CA GLU A 15 -31.15 2.69 55.91
C GLU A 15 -30.33 3.85 56.50
N ILE A 16 -29.01 3.66 56.67
CA ILE A 16 -28.10 4.63 57.27
C ILE A 16 -27.45 5.53 56.20
N TYR A 17 -27.17 4.95 55.03
CA TYR A 17 -26.53 5.56 53.88
C TYR A 17 -27.41 5.32 52.65
N PRO A 18 -28.45 6.14 52.43
CA PRO A 18 -29.45 5.90 51.39
C PRO A 18 -28.88 5.93 49.97
N ASP A 19 -27.72 6.58 49.77
CA ASP A 19 -27.05 6.68 48.48
C ASP A 19 -26.15 5.46 48.16
N ILE A 20 -26.11 4.44 49.03
CA ILE A 20 -25.29 3.23 48.80
C ILE A 20 -25.85 2.30 47.73
N LEU A 21 -27.16 2.38 47.46
CA LEU A 21 -27.86 1.62 46.42
C LEU A 21 -28.54 2.59 45.44
N ASN A 22 -28.47 2.26 44.16
CA ASN A 22 -29.30 2.86 43.14
C ASN A 22 -30.77 2.47 43.34
N SER A 23 -31.67 3.16 42.64
CA SER A 23 -33.11 2.87 42.69
C SER A 23 -33.49 1.46 42.22
N ASP A 24 -32.62 0.79 41.48
CA ASP A 24 -32.78 -0.59 41.01
C ASP A 24 -32.16 -1.63 41.96
N GLY A 25 -31.58 -1.20 43.08
CA GLY A 25 -30.91 -2.05 44.06
C GLY A 25 -29.45 -2.38 43.75
N SER A 26 -28.88 -1.88 42.64
CA SER A 26 -27.45 -2.02 42.35
C SER A 26 -26.60 -1.14 43.26
N ILE A 27 -25.40 -1.61 43.57
CA ILE A 27 -24.49 -0.92 44.48
C ILE A 27 -23.91 0.33 43.82
N VAL A 28 -23.85 1.45 44.54
CA VAL A 28 -23.13 2.66 44.13
C VAL A 28 -21.68 2.57 44.62
N PRO A 29 -20.68 2.32 43.75
CA PRO A 29 -19.31 2.03 44.17
C PRO A 29 -18.68 3.13 45.03
N PHE A 30 -18.85 4.40 44.62
CA PHE A 30 -18.27 5.54 45.32
C PHE A 30 -18.85 5.73 46.72
N ALA A 31 -20.12 5.38 46.93
CA ALA A 31 -20.75 5.44 48.24
C ALA A 31 -20.14 4.42 49.23
N ILE A 32 -19.57 3.32 48.73
CA ILE A 32 -18.83 2.36 49.58
C ILE A 32 -17.53 2.97 50.10
N ILE A 33 -16.84 3.81 49.31
CA ILE A 33 -15.56 4.43 49.72
C ILE A 33 -15.75 5.28 50.98
N ASP A 34 -16.86 6.01 51.04
CA ASP A 34 -17.21 6.92 52.14
C ASP A 34 -17.63 6.19 53.43
N LEU A 35 -17.83 4.87 53.37
CA LEU A 35 -18.15 4.08 54.56
C LEU A 35 -16.96 3.99 55.53
N PRO A 36 -17.24 3.96 56.84
CA PRO A 36 -16.23 3.62 57.84
C PRO A 36 -15.51 2.30 57.52
N GLU A 37 -14.19 2.26 57.74
CA GLU A 37 -13.31 1.13 57.39
C GLU A 37 -13.84 -0.24 57.84
N LYS A 38 -14.45 -0.31 59.03
CA LYS A 38 -15.04 -1.54 59.58
C LYS A 38 -16.16 -2.13 58.71
N PHE A 39 -16.93 -1.28 58.00
CA PHE A 39 -18.00 -1.70 57.11
C PHE A 39 -17.45 -2.05 55.73
N ARG A 40 -16.52 -1.24 55.20
CA ARG A 40 -15.79 -1.56 53.95
C ARG A 40 -15.10 -2.91 54.02
N ALA A 41 -14.35 -3.17 55.09
CA ALA A 41 -13.65 -4.43 55.31
C ALA A 41 -14.58 -5.66 55.47
N LYS A 42 -15.88 -5.45 55.67
CA LYS A 42 -16.88 -6.52 55.79
C LYS A 42 -17.63 -6.74 54.47
N LEU A 43 -17.92 -5.66 53.73
CA LEU A 43 -18.48 -5.71 52.37
C LEU A 43 -17.47 -6.32 51.39
N PHE A 44 -16.22 -5.86 51.43
CA PHE A 44 -15.11 -6.37 50.60
C PHE A 44 -14.57 -7.74 51.04
N LYS A 45 -15.41 -8.57 51.66
CA LYS A 45 -15.20 -10.01 51.81
C LYS A 45 -16.16 -10.82 50.93
N ASP A 46 -17.18 -10.18 50.37
CA ASP A 46 -18.10 -10.81 49.43
C ASP A 46 -17.52 -10.72 48.01
N PHE A 47 -17.50 -11.86 47.33
CA PHE A 47 -16.99 -11.97 45.97
C PHE A 47 -17.90 -11.27 44.95
N ASN A 48 -19.22 -11.35 45.11
CA ASN A 48 -20.17 -10.75 44.18
C ASN A 48 -20.16 -9.23 44.29
N ILE A 49 -20.12 -8.70 45.52
CA ILE A 49 -19.99 -7.25 45.76
C ILE A 49 -18.66 -6.75 45.19
N ALA A 50 -17.56 -7.49 45.39
CA ALA A 50 -16.27 -7.12 44.84
C ALA A 50 -16.30 -7.03 43.30
N ILE A 51 -16.91 -8.00 42.62
CA ILE A 51 -17.10 -7.96 41.16
C ILE A 51 -17.97 -6.79 40.72
N GLU A 52 -19.13 -6.59 41.34
CA GLU A 52 -20.07 -5.53 40.97
C GLU A 52 -19.42 -4.15 41.08
N VAL A 53 -18.67 -3.92 42.15
CA VAL A 53 -17.98 -2.67 42.40
C VAL A 53 -16.87 -2.41 41.37
N VAL A 54 -16.02 -3.40 41.07
CA VAL A 54 -14.94 -3.23 40.08
C VAL A 54 -15.43 -3.27 38.62
N ALA A 55 -16.64 -3.78 38.38
CA ALA A 55 -17.28 -3.74 37.08
C ALA A 55 -17.75 -2.32 36.71
N VAL A 56 -18.08 -1.50 37.71
CA VAL A 56 -18.47 -0.10 37.50
C VAL A 56 -17.24 0.81 37.47
N ASP A 57 -16.29 0.62 38.37
CA ASP A 57 -15.03 1.35 38.41
C ASP A 57 -13.89 0.41 38.84
N GLY A 58 -13.01 0.08 37.89
CA GLY A 58 -11.91 -0.85 38.14
C GLY A 58 -10.92 -0.34 39.19
N GLU A 59 -10.79 0.99 39.38
CA GLU A 59 -9.89 1.56 40.37
C GLU A 59 -10.27 1.19 41.81
N MET A 60 -11.52 0.77 42.02
CA MET A 60 -11.99 0.26 43.31
C MET A 60 -11.23 -0.97 43.78
N LEU A 61 -10.54 -1.67 42.89
CA LEU A 61 -9.63 -2.76 43.22
C LEU A 61 -8.59 -2.32 44.28
N GLN A 62 -8.20 -1.04 44.30
CA GLN A 62 -7.25 -0.49 45.28
C GLN A 62 -7.70 -0.69 46.74
N TYR A 63 -9.00 -0.69 47.01
CA TYR A 63 -9.58 -0.81 48.34
C TYR A 63 -9.88 -2.27 48.75
N LEU A 64 -9.78 -3.22 47.82
CA LEU A 64 -9.98 -4.64 48.10
C LEU A 64 -8.76 -5.25 48.81
N CYS A 65 -8.99 -6.33 49.54
CA CYS A 65 -7.93 -7.08 50.20
C CYS A 65 -7.01 -7.79 49.18
N HIS A 66 -5.82 -8.18 49.63
CA HIS A 66 -4.80 -8.82 48.78
C HIS A 66 -5.30 -10.10 48.09
N GLU A 67 -6.19 -10.87 48.75
CA GLU A 67 -6.75 -12.10 48.18
C GLU A 67 -7.53 -11.82 46.88
N PHE A 68 -8.29 -10.73 46.84
CA PHE A 68 -9.05 -10.33 45.66
C PHE A 68 -8.19 -9.66 44.58
N LYS A 69 -7.14 -8.94 44.97
CA LYS A 69 -6.14 -8.39 44.03
C LYS A 69 -5.36 -9.46 43.28
N ASN A 70 -5.35 -10.70 43.78
CA ASN A 70 -4.73 -11.86 43.13
C ASN A 70 -5.76 -12.84 42.53
N ASN A 71 -7.06 -12.51 42.59
CA ASN A 71 -8.11 -13.33 42.01
C ASN A 71 -8.31 -12.98 40.52
N GLN A 72 -8.08 -13.93 39.62
CA GLN A 72 -8.13 -13.68 38.18
C GLN A 72 -9.49 -13.19 37.67
N ASP A 73 -10.60 -13.68 38.24
CA ASP A 73 -11.94 -13.31 37.80
C ASP A 73 -12.23 -11.84 38.15
N ILE A 74 -11.98 -11.44 39.41
CA ILE A 74 -12.16 -10.07 39.88
C ILE A 74 -11.24 -9.12 39.10
N VAL A 75 -9.97 -9.47 38.97
CA VAL A 75 -8.99 -8.61 38.30
C VAL A 75 -9.25 -8.51 36.80
N SER A 76 -9.79 -9.56 36.15
CA SER A 76 -10.19 -9.47 34.74
C SER A 76 -11.28 -8.43 34.53
N VAL A 77 -12.30 -8.43 35.40
CA VAL A 77 -13.38 -7.43 35.36
C VAL A 77 -12.84 -6.03 35.67
N ALA A 78 -12.00 -5.90 36.70
CA ALA A 78 -11.38 -4.64 37.06
C ALA A 78 -10.50 -4.08 35.92
N ALA A 79 -9.72 -4.93 35.26
CA ALA A 79 -8.80 -4.54 34.19
C ALA A 79 -9.51 -3.95 32.97
N LEU A 80 -10.72 -4.42 32.66
CA LEU A 80 -11.55 -3.85 31.58
C LEU A 80 -12.05 -2.43 31.93
N ASN A 81 -12.00 -2.04 33.21
CA ASN A 81 -12.52 -0.78 33.73
C ASN A 81 -11.43 0.08 34.42
N GLY A 82 -10.15 -0.08 34.07
CA GLY A 82 -9.06 0.77 34.61
C GLY A 82 -8.34 0.25 35.85
N GLY A 83 -8.74 -0.90 36.38
CA GLY A 83 -8.26 -1.40 37.67
C GLY A 83 -6.92 -2.15 37.66
N LEU A 84 -6.31 -2.37 36.49
CA LEU A 84 -5.16 -3.27 36.37
C LEU A 84 -3.94 -2.80 37.18
N GLU A 85 -3.78 -1.49 37.38
CA GLU A 85 -2.70 -0.90 38.19
C GLU A 85 -2.61 -1.55 39.59
N TYR A 86 -3.78 -1.77 40.22
CA TYR A 86 -3.92 -2.25 41.59
C TYR A 86 -3.89 -3.78 41.74
N ALA A 87 -3.73 -4.51 40.63
CA ALA A 87 -3.64 -5.96 40.63
C ALA A 87 -2.33 -6.46 41.28
N ASP A 88 -2.37 -7.70 41.78
CA ASP A 88 -1.21 -8.37 42.34
C ASP A 88 -0.07 -8.46 41.30
N PRO A 89 1.18 -8.13 41.68
CA PRO A 89 2.32 -8.21 40.77
C PRO A 89 2.55 -9.58 40.11
N GLN A 90 2.13 -10.68 40.73
CA GLN A 90 2.25 -12.03 40.15
C GLN A 90 1.30 -12.21 38.96
N LEU A 91 0.07 -11.70 39.03
CA LEU A 91 -0.85 -11.71 37.90
C LEU A 91 -0.33 -10.85 36.75
N LYS A 92 0.27 -9.70 37.07
CA LYS A 92 0.87 -8.79 36.07
C LYS A 92 2.08 -9.38 35.35
N LYS A 93 2.65 -10.49 35.83
CA LYS A 93 3.72 -11.26 35.16
C LYS A 93 3.20 -12.46 34.37
N ASN A 94 1.92 -12.80 34.52
CA ASN A 94 1.34 -14.01 33.94
C ASN A 94 0.88 -13.76 32.50
N LYS A 95 1.53 -14.45 31.55
CA LYS A 95 1.22 -14.40 30.12
C LYS A 95 -0.19 -14.88 29.79
N GLU A 96 -0.62 -16.01 30.36
CA GLU A 96 -1.94 -16.59 30.08
C GLU A 96 -3.06 -15.65 30.53
N PHE A 97 -2.86 -15.01 31.69
CA PHE A 97 -3.78 -14.01 32.22
C PHE A 97 -3.85 -12.77 31.31
N ALA A 98 -2.70 -12.25 30.85
CA ALA A 98 -2.67 -11.13 29.91
C ALA A 98 -3.37 -11.47 28.58
N LEU A 99 -3.14 -12.66 28.04
CA LEU A 99 -3.84 -13.14 26.84
C LEU A 99 -5.35 -13.29 27.07
N GLN A 100 -5.77 -13.77 28.24
CA GLN A 100 -7.19 -13.88 28.58
C GLN A 100 -7.88 -12.52 28.54
N ILE A 101 -7.30 -11.49 29.19
CA ILE A 101 -7.88 -10.14 29.20
C ILE A 101 -7.86 -9.55 27.79
N LEU A 102 -6.75 -9.68 27.06
CA LEU A 102 -6.63 -9.13 25.70
C LEU A 102 -7.61 -9.79 24.72
N ASN A 103 -7.88 -11.08 24.85
CA ASN A 103 -8.89 -11.77 24.03
C ASN A 103 -10.32 -11.34 24.39
N ALA A 104 -10.59 -11.06 25.67
CA ALA A 104 -11.89 -10.61 26.14
C ALA A 104 -12.16 -9.12 25.86
N SER A 105 -11.13 -8.34 25.53
CA SER A 105 -11.21 -6.89 25.38
C SER A 105 -11.17 -6.45 23.91
N ASP A 106 -12.18 -5.70 23.50
CA ASP A 106 -12.09 -4.74 22.38
C ASP A 106 -12.10 -3.29 22.91
N HIS A 107 -11.83 -3.13 24.20
CA HIS A 107 -12.00 -1.88 24.95
C HIS A 107 -10.74 -1.02 24.90
N TYR A 108 -10.91 0.25 24.52
CA TYR A 108 -9.88 1.30 24.59
C TYR A 108 -9.22 1.43 25.97
N MET A 109 -9.95 1.10 27.04
CA MET A 109 -9.42 1.09 28.40
C MET A 109 -8.28 0.09 28.59
N PHE A 110 -8.26 -1.03 27.87
CA PHE A 110 -7.18 -2.00 27.98
C PHE A 110 -5.88 -1.49 27.36
N GLU A 111 -5.95 -0.81 26.20
CA GLU A 111 -4.81 -0.13 25.61
C GLU A 111 -4.14 0.78 26.65
N HIS A 112 -4.93 1.60 27.35
CA HIS A 112 -4.41 2.55 28.34
C HIS A 112 -3.80 1.90 29.57
N ASN A 113 -4.06 0.61 29.84
CA ASN A 113 -3.56 -0.10 31.02
C ASN A 113 -2.49 -1.15 30.70
N PHE A 114 -2.19 -1.41 29.43
CA PHE A 114 -1.23 -2.47 29.09
C PHE A 114 0.18 -2.19 29.63
N HIS A 115 0.54 -0.92 29.86
CA HIS A 115 1.76 -0.50 30.55
C HIS A 115 1.87 -0.97 32.02
N CYS A 116 0.76 -1.40 32.66
CA CYS A 116 0.75 -1.92 34.03
C CYS A 116 1.33 -3.33 34.14
N PHE A 117 1.34 -4.11 33.05
CA PHE A 117 1.92 -5.45 33.05
C PHE A 117 3.43 -5.42 33.31
N ALA A 118 4.03 -6.55 33.70
CA ALA A 118 5.47 -6.62 33.85
C ALA A 118 6.18 -6.68 32.49
N GLU A 119 7.47 -6.33 32.48
CA GLU A 119 8.31 -6.26 31.27
C GLU A 119 8.27 -7.54 30.42
N ASN A 120 8.22 -8.71 31.06
CA ASN A 120 8.17 -10.00 30.36
C ASN A 120 6.89 -10.21 29.56
N VAL A 121 5.78 -9.61 30.00
CA VAL A 121 4.48 -9.66 29.31
C VAL A 121 4.44 -8.58 28.23
N GLN A 122 4.91 -7.36 28.54
CA GLN A 122 4.97 -6.26 27.58
C GLN A 122 5.90 -6.55 26.40
N ASN A 123 6.92 -7.39 26.57
CA ASN A 123 7.86 -7.80 25.50
C ASN A 123 7.52 -9.15 24.85
N ASP A 124 6.43 -9.81 25.26
CA ASP A 124 6.04 -11.09 24.67
C ASP A 124 5.46 -10.87 23.26
N ILE A 125 6.05 -11.57 22.29
CA ILE A 125 5.74 -11.38 20.88
C ILE A 125 4.28 -11.77 20.56
N GLU A 126 3.75 -12.81 21.19
CA GLU A 126 2.39 -13.29 20.91
C GLU A 126 1.35 -12.28 21.42
N ILE A 127 1.58 -11.76 22.63
CA ILE A 127 0.72 -10.73 23.22
C ILE A 127 0.76 -9.46 22.35
N LEU A 128 1.94 -8.98 22.00
CA LEU A 128 2.10 -7.77 21.19
C LEU A 128 1.50 -7.93 19.79
N SER A 129 1.67 -9.08 19.14
CA SER A 129 1.05 -9.35 17.83
C SER A 129 -0.48 -9.32 17.91
N LEU A 130 -1.07 -9.88 18.97
CA LEU A 130 -2.52 -9.80 19.18
C LEU A 130 -2.97 -8.37 19.50
N PHE A 131 -2.20 -7.65 20.32
CA PHE A 131 -2.49 -6.28 20.73
C PHE A 131 -2.52 -5.33 19.53
N LEU A 132 -1.46 -5.35 18.72
CA LEU A 132 -1.36 -4.55 17.50
C LEU A 132 -2.33 -5.05 16.41
N GLY A 133 -2.62 -6.35 16.38
CA GLY A 133 -3.61 -6.94 15.47
C GLY A 133 -5.04 -6.45 15.74
N LYS A 134 -5.35 -6.09 16.99
CA LYS A 134 -6.61 -5.43 17.39
C LYS A 134 -6.63 -3.92 17.09
N GLY A 135 -5.53 -3.35 16.60
CA GLY A 135 -5.42 -1.93 16.24
C GLY A 135 -5.01 -1.02 17.39
N PHE A 136 -4.61 -1.57 18.54
CA PHE A 136 -4.06 -0.79 19.64
C PHE A 136 -2.63 -0.32 19.34
N SER A 137 -2.20 0.78 19.95
CA SER A 137 -0.89 1.37 19.77
C SER A 137 -0.08 1.35 21.07
N LEU A 138 1.23 1.11 20.93
CA LEU A 138 2.18 1.36 22.01
C LEU A 138 2.58 2.84 21.95
N ASP A 139 1.97 3.65 22.81
CA ASP A 139 2.32 5.06 23.01
C ASP A 139 3.67 5.23 23.76
N ASP A 140 4.02 6.46 24.13
CA ASP A 140 5.27 6.74 24.83
C ASP A 140 5.22 6.43 26.35
N ASN A 141 4.09 5.97 26.89
CA ASN A 141 3.92 5.59 28.31
C ASN A 141 4.32 4.14 28.61
N TYR A 142 4.62 3.34 27.59
CA TYR A 142 5.00 1.94 27.74
C TYR A 142 6.46 1.80 28.16
N HIS A 143 6.76 0.73 28.91
CA HIS A 143 8.16 0.36 29.16
C HIS A 143 8.83 0.04 27.82
N SER A 144 10.10 0.41 27.69
CA SER A 144 10.87 0.24 26.46
C SER A 144 10.79 -1.20 25.97
N ILE A 145 10.07 -1.43 24.88
CA ILE A 145 10.17 -2.71 24.17
C ILE A 145 11.62 -2.88 23.71
N THR A 146 12.15 -4.10 23.82
CA THR A 146 13.51 -4.37 23.37
C THR A 146 13.61 -4.22 21.85
N ILE A 147 14.82 -3.95 21.35
CA ILE A 147 15.05 -3.84 19.90
C ILE A 147 14.74 -5.18 19.22
N GLU A 148 15.10 -6.28 19.85
CA GLU A 148 14.85 -7.63 19.37
C GLU A 148 13.35 -7.93 19.25
N THR A 149 12.57 -7.53 20.26
CA THR A 149 11.11 -7.63 20.22
C THR A 149 10.54 -6.75 19.11
N ALA A 150 10.93 -5.48 19.03
CA ALA A 150 10.47 -4.56 17.99
C ALA A 150 10.76 -5.10 16.58
N GLN A 151 11.96 -5.65 16.34
CA GLN A 151 12.32 -6.29 15.07
C GLN A 151 11.43 -7.51 14.76
N SER A 152 11.17 -8.35 15.76
CA SER A 152 10.32 -9.53 15.62
C SER A 152 8.86 -9.17 15.28
N ILE A 153 8.36 -8.07 15.82
CA ILE A 153 7.02 -7.54 15.54
C ILE A 153 6.93 -7.01 14.11
N VAL A 154 7.84 -6.13 13.70
CA VAL A 154 7.80 -5.57 12.33
C VAL A 154 8.14 -6.60 11.26
N GLN A 155 8.83 -7.69 11.62
CA GLN A 155 9.05 -8.83 10.75
C GLN A 155 7.74 -9.58 10.44
N GLN A 156 6.78 -9.63 11.37
CA GLN A 156 5.46 -10.21 11.11
C GLN A 156 4.60 -9.28 10.25
N ASN A 157 4.61 -7.98 10.55
CA ASN A 157 3.91 -6.97 9.76
C ASN A 157 4.68 -5.64 9.78
N GLY A 158 5.22 -5.23 8.62
CA GLY A 158 6.07 -4.05 8.55
C GLY A 158 5.34 -2.75 8.88
N MET A 159 4.02 -2.69 8.69
CA MET A 159 3.22 -1.49 8.98
C MET A 159 3.08 -1.23 10.49
N TRP A 160 3.22 -2.26 11.32
CA TRP A 160 3.15 -2.12 12.77
C TRP A 160 4.25 -1.23 13.36
N ILE A 161 5.28 -0.88 12.57
CA ILE A 161 6.22 0.16 12.99
C ILE A 161 5.51 1.46 13.37
N GLU A 162 4.38 1.82 12.75
CA GLU A 162 3.61 3.03 13.10
C GLU A 162 3.21 3.06 14.57
N HIS A 163 2.85 1.90 15.11
CA HIS A 163 2.29 1.71 16.44
C HIS A 163 3.33 1.39 17.52
N LEU A 164 4.62 1.41 17.20
CA LEU A 164 5.68 1.22 18.18
C LEU A 164 6.03 2.54 18.88
N PRO A 165 6.61 2.49 20.10
CA PRO A 165 7.10 3.68 20.78
C PRO A 165 8.13 4.43 19.93
N LYS A 166 8.20 5.76 20.07
CA LYS A 166 9.09 6.60 19.25
C LYS A 166 10.55 6.12 19.28
N GLU A 167 11.06 5.73 20.45
CA GLU A 167 12.45 5.28 20.59
C GLU A 167 12.76 4.07 19.69
N SER A 168 11.83 3.11 19.60
CA SER A 168 11.98 1.90 18.79
C SER A 168 11.85 2.20 17.29
N ARG A 169 10.92 3.10 16.92
CA ARG A 169 10.67 3.51 15.52
C ARG A 169 11.87 4.21 14.88
N GLU A 170 12.71 4.86 15.67
CA GLU A 170 13.90 5.57 15.19
C GLU A 170 15.16 4.67 15.14
N LYS A 171 15.10 3.41 15.58
CA LYS A 171 16.23 2.48 15.47
C LYS A 171 16.37 1.96 14.04
N LYS A 172 17.57 2.11 13.46
CA LYS A 172 17.90 1.69 12.09
C LYS A 172 17.63 0.21 11.83
N GLU A 173 17.87 -0.63 12.83
CA GLU A 173 17.69 -2.08 12.79
C GLU A 173 16.21 -2.47 12.67
N VAL A 174 15.33 -1.73 13.36
CA VAL A 174 13.87 -1.91 13.34
C VAL A 174 13.32 -1.40 12.02
N ILE A 175 13.68 -0.17 11.62
CA ILE A 175 13.27 0.43 10.33
C ILE A 175 13.67 -0.49 9.17
N LEU A 176 14.91 -0.97 9.17
CA LEU A 176 15.40 -1.86 8.12
C LEU A 176 14.57 -3.15 8.05
N GLN A 177 14.24 -3.74 9.20
CA GLN A 177 13.46 -4.97 9.25
C GLN A 177 12.02 -4.73 8.78
N ALA A 178 11.40 -3.62 9.18
CA ALA A 178 10.06 -3.22 8.74
C ALA A 178 9.99 -3.06 7.22
N LEU A 179 10.94 -2.32 6.63
CA LEU A 179 11.00 -2.07 5.19
C LEU A 179 11.24 -3.32 4.35
N LYS A 180 12.07 -4.25 4.84
CA LYS A 180 12.29 -5.54 4.16
C LYS A 180 11.00 -6.34 4.04
N ASN A 181 10.16 -6.31 5.09
CA ASN A 181 8.90 -7.03 5.11
C ASN A 181 7.80 -6.28 4.33
N ASN A 182 7.70 -4.96 4.51
CA ASN A 182 6.74 -4.12 3.80
C ASN A 182 7.36 -2.76 3.42
N PRO A 183 7.64 -2.50 2.13
CA PRO A 183 8.16 -1.22 1.67
C PRO A 183 7.25 -0.01 1.96
N GLY A 184 5.96 -0.21 2.23
CA GLY A 184 5.04 0.85 2.65
C GLY A 184 5.35 1.40 4.04
N ALA A 185 6.06 0.64 4.88
CA ALA A 185 6.51 1.10 6.20
C ALA A 185 7.43 2.33 6.15
N ALA A 186 7.94 2.65 4.95
CA ALA A 186 8.76 3.83 4.74
C ALA A 186 8.03 5.12 5.13
N GLU A 187 6.70 5.18 5.02
CA GLU A 187 5.88 6.36 5.36
C GLU A 187 6.00 6.76 6.84
N PHE A 188 6.41 5.83 7.70
CA PHE A 188 6.52 6.03 9.15
C PHE A 188 7.96 6.26 9.62
N ILE A 189 8.92 6.35 8.70
CA ILE A 189 10.30 6.67 9.05
C ILE A 189 10.37 8.15 9.42
N SER A 190 10.89 8.43 10.62
CA SER A 190 11.04 9.78 11.14
C SER A 190 12.35 9.95 11.91
N GLY A 191 12.61 11.17 12.35
CA GLY A 191 13.77 11.50 13.19
C GLY A 191 15.10 11.53 12.43
N SER A 192 16.20 11.40 13.17
CA SER A 192 17.57 11.59 12.67
C SER A 192 17.98 10.57 11.60
N VAL A 193 17.27 9.47 11.45
CA VAL A 193 17.55 8.47 10.39
C VAL A 193 17.29 9.06 9.00
N LEU A 194 16.39 10.03 8.87
CA LEU A 194 16.16 10.75 7.61
C LEU A 194 17.35 11.63 7.20
N GLU A 195 18.23 11.99 8.13
CA GLU A 195 19.44 12.78 7.89
C GLU A 195 20.68 11.90 7.60
N ASP A 196 20.55 10.57 7.68
CA ASP A 196 21.63 9.65 7.39
C ASP A 196 21.63 9.21 5.92
N GLY A 197 22.36 9.95 5.09
CA GLY A 197 22.55 9.61 3.69
C GLY A 197 23.12 8.20 3.47
N SER A 198 24.00 7.72 4.35
CA SER A 198 24.59 6.39 4.22
C SER A 198 23.55 5.28 4.44
N PHE A 199 22.58 5.52 5.32
CA PHE A 199 21.46 4.63 5.55
C PHE A 199 20.53 4.58 4.33
N HIS A 200 20.16 5.73 3.76
CA HIS A 200 19.34 5.79 2.54
C HIS A 200 19.97 5.04 1.38
N LEU A 201 21.27 5.24 1.17
CA LEU A 201 22.02 4.52 0.16
C LEU A 201 22.05 3.00 0.45
N LYS A 202 22.13 2.58 1.72
CA LYS A 202 22.06 1.16 2.10
C LYS A 202 20.69 0.55 1.77
N LEU A 203 19.60 1.29 1.96
CA LEU A 203 18.25 0.84 1.59
C LEU A 203 18.11 0.60 0.07
N LEU A 204 18.70 1.48 -0.75
CA LEU A 204 18.74 1.30 -2.20
C LEU A 204 19.48 0.03 -2.62
N SER A 205 20.61 -0.27 -1.97
CA SER A 205 21.36 -1.52 -2.21
C SER A 205 20.55 -2.78 -1.87
N LEU A 206 19.52 -2.65 -1.04
CA LEU A 206 18.59 -3.72 -0.66
C LEU A 206 17.30 -3.71 -1.49
N GLN A 207 17.26 -2.94 -2.58
CA GLN A 207 16.10 -2.79 -3.49
C GLN A 207 14.85 -2.18 -2.82
N ILE A 208 15.01 -1.48 -1.70
CA ILE A 208 13.92 -0.74 -1.04
C ILE A 208 13.82 0.65 -1.68
N ILE A 209 13.33 0.67 -2.92
CA ILE A 209 13.42 1.85 -3.80
C ILE A 209 12.36 2.91 -3.45
N LYS A 210 11.19 2.51 -2.94
CA LYS A 210 10.07 3.44 -2.67
C LYS A 210 10.41 4.53 -1.66
N HIS A 211 11.26 4.23 -0.67
CA HIS A 211 11.73 5.19 0.32
C HIS A 211 12.41 6.41 -0.31
N PHE A 212 13.03 6.24 -1.48
CA PHE A 212 13.70 7.31 -2.21
C PHE A 212 12.78 8.51 -2.50
N LEU A 213 11.48 8.27 -2.71
CA LEU A 213 10.49 9.32 -2.99
C LEU A 213 10.17 10.19 -1.77
N MET A 214 10.55 9.76 -0.57
CA MET A 214 10.29 10.46 0.69
C MET A 214 11.54 11.09 1.28
N LEU A 215 12.65 11.05 0.55
CA LEU A 215 13.86 11.73 0.97
C LEU A 215 13.64 13.25 1.02
N PRO A 216 14.24 13.94 2.01
CA PRO A 216 14.30 15.39 2.03
C PRO A 216 14.81 15.97 0.69
N ALA A 217 14.26 17.11 0.28
CA ALA A 217 14.58 17.75 -1.00
C ALA A 217 16.08 18.04 -1.21
N GLU A 218 16.83 18.18 -0.10
CA GLU A 218 18.29 18.37 -0.10
C GLU A 218 19.03 17.19 -0.74
N TYR A 219 18.61 15.95 -0.48
CA TYR A 219 19.19 14.77 -1.13
C TYR A 219 18.82 14.70 -2.61
N LEU A 220 17.58 15.04 -2.94
CA LEU A 220 17.09 15.04 -4.32
C LEU A 220 17.76 16.12 -5.17
N SER A 221 18.27 17.18 -4.54
CA SER A 221 19.02 18.26 -5.20
C SER A 221 20.53 18.02 -5.22
N SER A 222 21.02 17.06 -4.43
CA SER A 222 22.44 16.77 -4.28
C SER A 222 22.93 15.84 -5.39
N ARG A 223 23.61 16.41 -6.39
CA ARG A 223 24.17 15.66 -7.52
C ARG A 223 25.04 14.49 -7.08
N THR A 224 25.90 14.68 -6.07
CA THR A 224 26.78 13.63 -5.55
C THR A 224 25.99 12.47 -4.94
N PHE A 225 24.97 12.77 -4.14
CA PHE A 225 24.09 11.75 -3.59
C PHE A 225 23.32 10.99 -4.68
N ILE A 226 22.84 11.70 -5.71
CA ILE A 226 22.15 11.07 -6.84
C ILE A 226 23.07 10.09 -7.59
N ILE A 227 24.33 10.46 -7.84
CA ILE A 227 25.31 9.56 -8.45
C ILE A 227 25.51 8.29 -7.60
N ASP A 228 25.69 8.45 -6.27
CA ASP A 228 25.83 7.31 -5.36
C ASP A 228 24.56 6.43 -5.33
N ALA A 229 23.39 7.06 -5.39
CA ALA A 229 22.09 6.38 -5.39
C ALA A 229 21.89 5.53 -6.66
N VAL A 230 22.10 6.10 -7.85
CA VAL A 230 21.97 5.37 -9.11
C VAL A 230 23.04 4.29 -9.27
N SER A 231 24.24 4.50 -8.71
CA SER A 231 25.32 3.51 -8.68
C SER A 231 24.97 2.28 -7.84
N ARG A 232 24.06 2.41 -6.88
CA ARG A 232 23.55 1.30 -6.06
C ARG A 232 22.27 0.70 -6.61
N CYS A 233 21.45 1.51 -7.28
CA CYS A 233 20.21 1.10 -7.92
C CYS A 233 19.90 1.99 -9.14
N GLY A 234 20.19 1.53 -10.35
CA GLY A 234 20.00 2.31 -11.58
C GLY A 234 18.52 2.67 -11.84
N LEU A 235 17.58 1.90 -11.28
CA LEU A 235 16.15 2.19 -11.32
C LEU A 235 15.76 3.48 -10.58
N VAL A 236 16.64 4.07 -9.77
CA VAL A 236 16.43 5.40 -9.19
C VAL A 236 16.22 6.45 -10.29
N LEU A 237 16.84 6.28 -11.46
CA LEU A 237 16.65 7.19 -12.60
C LEU A 237 15.18 7.29 -13.04
N LYS A 238 14.40 6.19 -12.92
CA LYS A 238 12.95 6.17 -13.17
C LYS A 238 12.20 7.14 -12.26
N LEU A 239 12.59 7.20 -10.99
CA LEU A 239 11.94 8.03 -9.97
C LEU A 239 12.25 9.52 -10.19
N LEU A 240 13.42 9.80 -10.79
CA LEU A 240 13.88 11.13 -11.12
C LEU A 240 13.32 11.67 -12.45
N LYS A 241 12.42 10.94 -13.14
CA LYS A 241 11.89 11.33 -14.46
C LYS A 241 11.27 12.74 -14.52
N ASN A 242 10.77 13.24 -13.40
CA ASN A 242 10.18 14.58 -13.31
C ASN A 242 11.25 15.69 -13.17
N CYS A 243 12.49 15.30 -12.85
CA CYS A 243 13.65 16.17 -12.78
C CYS A 243 14.44 16.04 -14.08
N SER A 244 14.04 16.79 -15.11
CA SER A 244 14.62 16.70 -16.46
C SER A 244 16.14 16.91 -16.51
N SER A 245 16.74 17.56 -15.52
CA SER A 245 18.19 17.75 -15.44
C SER A 245 18.96 16.44 -15.29
N TYR A 246 18.42 15.44 -14.58
CA TYR A 246 19.16 14.20 -14.27
C TYR A 246 19.10 13.16 -15.39
N ALA A 247 18.02 13.13 -16.17
CA ALA A 247 17.92 12.28 -17.36
C ALA A 247 18.83 12.76 -18.51
N SER A 248 19.28 14.01 -18.47
CA SER A 248 20.24 14.64 -19.38
C SER A 248 21.67 14.68 -18.83
N ASP A 249 21.92 14.31 -17.57
CA ASP A 249 23.27 14.32 -16.99
C ASP A 249 24.02 13.03 -17.34
N GLU A 250 25.05 13.18 -18.18
CA GLU A 250 25.84 12.08 -18.72
C GLU A 250 26.42 11.16 -17.63
N GLU A 251 26.97 11.73 -16.56
CA GLU A 251 27.63 10.95 -15.51
C GLU A 251 26.61 10.16 -14.68
N ILE A 252 25.47 10.77 -14.35
CA ILE A 252 24.37 10.10 -13.64
C ILE A 252 23.80 8.97 -14.48
N VAL A 253 23.50 9.23 -15.75
CA VAL A 253 22.96 8.20 -16.64
C VAL A 253 23.97 7.08 -16.84
N LEU A 254 25.25 7.41 -17.06
CA LEU A 254 26.31 6.41 -17.22
C LEU A 254 26.45 5.52 -15.98
N ALA A 255 26.41 6.11 -14.78
CA ALA A 255 26.42 5.36 -13.52
C ALA A 255 25.19 4.45 -13.38
N ALA A 256 24.00 4.95 -13.73
CA ALA A 256 22.76 4.18 -13.69
C ALA A 256 22.78 2.98 -14.65
N VAL A 257 23.22 3.16 -15.89
CA VAL A 257 23.25 2.08 -16.89
C VAL A 257 24.33 1.05 -16.62
N LYS A 258 25.46 1.46 -16.02
CA LYS A 258 26.50 0.52 -15.53
C LYS A 258 25.98 -0.37 -14.40
N GLN A 259 25.06 0.13 -13.57
CA GLN A 259 24.41 -0.65 -12.52
C GLN A 259 23.30 -1.55 -13.10
N ASN A 260 22.45 -0.98 -13.98
CA ASN A 260 21.34 -1.67 -14.64
C ASN A 260 21.12 -1.10 -16.05
N GLY A 261 21.42 -1.87 -17.09
CA GLY A 261 21.38 -1.44 -18.50
C GLY A 261 19.99 -1.00 -18.96
N TRP A 262 18.91 -1.54 -18.37
CA TRP A 262 17.55 -1.10 -18.68
C TRP A 262 17.23 0.31 -18.22
N SER A 263 18.08 0.91 -17.36
CA SER A 263 17.93 2.30 -16.94
C SER A 263 18.07 3.28 -18.10
N LEU A 264 18.66 2.86 -19.24
CA LEU A 264 18.77 3.64 -20.46
C LEU A 264 17.42 4.16 -20.97
N GLN A 265 16.32 3.44 -20.70
CA GLN A 265 14.97 3.86 -21.09
C GLN A 265 14.51 5.18 -20.45
N TYR A 266 15.12 5.56 -19.33
CA TYR A 266 14.82 6.78 -18.58
C TYR A 266 15.77 7.93 -18.88
N ALA A 267 16.81 7.69 -19.69
CA ALA A 267 17.69 8.73 -20.18
C ALA A 267 16.98 9.55 -21.28
N ASP A 268 17.38 10.81 -21.41
CA ASP A 268 16.88 11.67 -22.47
C ASP A 268 17.33 11.19 -23.86
N ASN A 269 16.58 11.57 -24.89
CA ASN A 269 16.81 11.09 -26.26
C ASN A 269 18.22 11.37 -26.77
N ALA A 270 18.85 12.48 -26.36
CA ALA A 270 20.24 12.79 -26.71
C ALA A 270 21.19 11.71 -26.17
N LEU A 271 21.11 11.40 -24.88
CA LEU A 271 21.95 10.37 -24.24
C LEU A 271 21.64 8.94 -24.71
N ARG A 272 20.43 8.70 -25.23
CA ARG A 272 20.07 7.44 -25.91
C ARG A 272 20.66 7.30 -27.32
N ASP A 273 21.23 8.37 -27.87
CA ASP A 273 22.00 8.39 -29.12
C ASP A 273 23.52 8.53 -28.87
N GLU A 274 23.95 8.68 -27.62
CA GLU A 274 25.37 8.72 -27.25
C GLU A 274 25.97 7.32 -27.21
N LYS A 275 26.90 7.04 -28.14
CA LYS A 275 27.48 5.69 -28.33
C LYS A 275 28.11 5.14 -27.06
N GLU A 276 28.83 5.96 -26.28
CA GLU A 276 29.50 5.49 -25.05
C GLU A 276 28.51 5.00 -23.99
N ILE A 277 27.45 5.76 -23.72
CA ILE A 277 26.42 5.40 -22.74
C ILE A 277 25.66 4.17 -23.19
N VAL A 278 25.27 4.10 -24.47
CA VAL A 278 24.54 2.96 -25.02
C VAL A 278 25.39 1.70 -25.01
N VAL A 279 26.68 1.80 -25.36
CA VAL A 279 27.62 0.67 -25.24
C VAL A 279 27.72 0.21 -23.78
N ALA A 280 27.82 1.11 -22.81
CA ALA A 280 27.84 0.74 -21.40
C ALA A 280 26.55 0.01 -20.97
N ALA A 281 25.38 0.50 -21.40
CA ALA A 281 24.09 -0.13 -21.11
C ALA A 281 23.97 -1.53 -21.72
N VAL A 282 24.34 -1.68 -23.01
CA VAL A 282 24.30 -2.96 -23.74
C VAL A 282 25.35 -3.95 -23.21
N THR A 283 26.49 -3.45 -22.75
CA THR A 283 27.51 -4.27 -22.08
C THR A 283 26.98 -4.85 -20.78
N GLN A 284 26.18 -4.08 -20.04
CA GLN A 284 25.55 -4.52 -18.80
C GLN A 284 24.41 -5.52 -19.08
N ASP A 285 23.55 -5.24 -20.04
CA ASP A 285 22.45 -6.11 -20.49
C ASP A 285 22.21 -5.92 -21.99
N GLY A 286 22.39 -6.97 -22.78
CA GLY A 286 22.27 -6.93 -24.24
C GLY A 286 20.90 -6.46 -24.74
N LEU A 287 19.82 -6.66 -23.97
CA LEU A 287 18.48 -6.21 -24.32
C LEU A 287 18.29 -4.70 -24.19
N ALA A 288 19.20 -4.00 -23.51
CA ALA A 288 19.17 -2.54 -23.38
C ALA A 288 19.23 -1.83 -24.74
N ILE A 289 19.72 -2.50 -25.80
CA ILE A 289 19.71 -1.97 -27.18
C ILE A 289 18.31 -1.59 -27.66
N LYS A 290 17.24 -2.17 -27.07
CA LYS A 290 15.85 -1.75 -27.30
C LYS A 290 15.66 -0.24 -27.15
N PHE A 291 16.37 0.36 -26.20
CA PHE A 291 16.23 1.76 -25.84
C PHE A 291 17.21 2.67 -26.58
N ALA A 292 18.19 2.14 -27.30
CA ALA A 292 19.05 2.94 -28.16
C ALA A 292 18.25 3.67 -29.27
N SER A 293 18.83 4.72 -29.82
CA SER A 293 18.34 5.40 -31.02
C SER A 293 18.31 4.46 -32.24
N ASP A 294 17.50 4.81 -33.25
CA ASP A 294 17.40 4.01 -34.48
C ASP A 294 18.68 4.06 -35.34
N SER A 295 19.50 5.10 -35.18
CA SER A 295 20.85 5.22 -35.73
C SER A 295 21.77 4.16 -35.13
N LEU A 296 21.88 4.11 -33.81
CA LEU A 296 22.75 3.17 -33.11
C LEU A 296 22.28 1.72 -33.24
N LYS A 297 20.96 1.46 -33.36
CA LYS A 297 20.42 0.12 -33.66
C LYS A 297 20.82 -0.45 -35.03
N LYS A 298 21.54 0.32 -35.86
CA LYS A 298 22.10 -0.10 -37.14
C LYS A 298 23.63 -0.15 -37.13
N ASP A 299 24.27 0.26 -36.04
CA ASP A 299 25.72 0.19 -35.86
C ASP A 299 26.12 -1.28 -35.66
N ASP A 300 26.96 -1.79 -36.56
CA ASP A 300 27.32 -3.21 -36.61
C ASP A 300 28.07 -3.66 -35.35
N GLU A 301 28.94 -2.82 -34.79
CA GLU A 301 29.69 -3.12 -33.57
C GLU A 301 28.75 -3.24 -32.36
N LEU A 302 27.81 -2.30 -32.23
CA LEU A 302 26.83 -2.31 -31.14
C LEU A 302 25.86 -3.49 -31.26
N ILE A 303 25.43 -3.82 -32.48
CA ILE A 303 24.61 -5.00 -32.75
C ILE A 303 25.36 -6.26 -32.35
N GLU A 304 26.61 -6.41 -32.77
CA GLU A 304 27.43 -7.57 -32.43
C GLU A 304 27.59 -7.69 -30.91
N LEU A 305 27.87 -6.58 -30.21
CA LEU A 305 27.95 -6.53 -28.75
C LEU A 305 26.63 -6.96 -28.09
N ALA A 306 25.50 -6.43 -28.55
CA ALA A 306 24.19 -6.73 -27.97
C ALA A 306 23.81 -8.20 -28.11
N VAL A 307 23.92 -8.76 -29.32
CA VAL A 307 23.54 -10.16 -29.59
C VAL A 307 24.55 -11.15 -28.97
N THR A 308 25.81 -10.73 -28.82
CA THR A 308 26.84 -11.44 -28.05
C THR A 308 26.44 -11.58 -26.58
N ASN A 309 25.97 -10.50 -25.95
CA ASN A 309 25.58 -10.52 -24.55
C ASN A 309 24.23 -11.22 -24.33
N ASP A 310 23.24 -10.91 -25.18
CA ASP A 310 21.93 -11.55 -25.18
C ASP A 310 21.41 -11.69 -26.62
N TYR A 311 21.36 -12.92 -27.12
CA TYR A 311 20.95 -13.19 -28.50
C TYR A 311 19.48 -12.79 -28.80
N PHE A 312 18.62 -12.63 -27.79
CA PHE A 312 17.27 -12.10 -27.97
C PHE A 312 17.26 -10.60 -28.33
N ALA A 313 18.38 -9.89 -28.14
CA ALA A 313 18.54 -8.50 -28.55
C ALA A 313 18.29 -8.28 -30.05
N ILE A 314 18.49 -9.33 -30.86
CA ILE A 314 18.21 -9.33 -32.31
C ILE A 314 16.76 -8.98 -32.68
N LYS A 315 15.84 -9.10 -31.71
CA LYS A 315 14.44 -8.66 -31.85
C LYS A 315 14.31 -7.15 -32.03
N TYR A 316 15.18 -6.38 -31.37
CA TYR A 316 15.10 -4.92 -31.34
C TYR A 316 15.96 -4.24 -32.41
N ILE A 317 16.67 -5.04 -33.20
CA ILE A 317 17.55 -4.58 -34.25
C ILE A 317 16.77 -4.48 -35.57
N GLY A 318 16.81 -3.32 -36.21
CA GLY A 318 16.10 -2.97 -37.44
C GLY A 318 16.71 -3.54 -38.73
N LEU A 319 17.26 -4.76 -38.67
CA LEU A 319 17.92 -5.41 -39.81
C LEU A 319 16.98 -6.34 -40.59
N SER A 320 17.33 -6.62 -41.86
CA SER A 320 16.64 -7.61 -42.68
C SER A 320 16.76 -9.02 -42.09
N LEU A 321 15.76 -9.88 -42.32
CA LEU A 321 15.82 -11.28 -41.90
C LEU A 321 17.09 -12.00 -42.36
N LYS A 322 17.56 -11.69 -43.57
CA LYS A 322 18.79 -12.27 -44.11
C LYS A 322 19.98 -11.96 -43.21
N ARG A 323 20.16 -10.69 -42.85
CA ARG A 323 21.27 -10.27 -42.00
C ARG A 323 21.13 -10.77 -40.56
N LYS A 324 19.90 -10.86 -40.04
CA LYS A 324 19.64 -11.51 -38.75
C LYS A 324 20.06 -12.98 -38.75
N LYS A 325 19.76 -13.72 -39.82
CA LYS A 325 20.21 -15.12 -39.99
C LYS A 325 21.73 -15.24 -40.03
N GLU A 326 22.42 -14.35 -40.75
CA GLU A 326 23.88 -14.34 -40.82
C GLU A 326 24.50 -14.16 -39.42
N ILE A 327 24.00 -13.20 -38.63
CA ILE A 327 24.47 -12.97 -37.25
C ILE A 327 24.23 -14.20 -36.36
N LEU A 328 23.03 -14.79 -36.40
CA LEU A 328 22.72 -15.97 -35.57
C LEU A 328 23.54 -17.20 -36.00
N ASN A 329 23.81 -17.37 -37.30
CA ASN A 329 24.67 -18.44 -37.78
C ASN A 329 26.10 -18.30 -37.28
N ASN A 330 26.66 -17.08 -37.29
CA ASN A 330 27.98 -16.83 -36.73
C ASN A 330 28.04 -17.20 -35.23
N LEU A 331 26.99 -16.91 -34.46
CA LEU A 331 26.91 -17.31 -33.05
C LEU A 331 26.78 -18.82 -32.85
N ILE A 332 26.10 -19.53 -33.76
CA ILE A 332 26.05 -21.00 -33.77
C ILE A 332 27.45 -21.56 -34.08
N GLU A 333 28.16 -21.03 -35.07
CA GLU A 333 29.52 -21.45 -35.42
C GLU A 333 30.52 -21.23 -34.29
N GLN A 334 30.35 -20.16 -33.51
CA GLN A 334 31.12 -19.89 -32.29
C GLN A 334 30.69 -20.76 -31.09
N GLY A 335 29.65 -21.60 -31.22
CA GLY A 335 29.14 -22.45 -30.13
C GLY A 335 28.38 -21.70 -29.04
N ARG A 336 27.94 -20.46 -29.29
CA ARG A 336 27.29 -19.57 -28.32
C ARG A 336 25.77 -19.63 -28.36
N LEU A 337 25.20 -20.21 -29.42
CA LEU A 337 23.76 -20.35 -29.65
C LEU A 337 23.46 -21.74 -30.23
N SER A 338 22.39 -22.39 -29.77
CA SER A 338 21.92 -23.65 -30.34
C SER A 338 21.12 -23.41 -31.64
N LYS A 339 21.09 -24.42 -32.51
CA LYS A 339 20.27 -24.35 -33.73
C LYS A 339 18.78 -24.28 -33.40
N GLU A 340 18.35 -24.97 -32.36
CA GLU A 340 16.96 -24.98 -31.88
C GLU A 340 16.52 -23.57 -31.47
N THR A 341 17.29 -22.89 -30.61
CA THR A 341 16.96 -21.53 -30.14
C THR A 341 17.01 -20.51 -31.27
N SER A 342 17.97 -20.62 -32.20
CA SER A 342 17.99 -19.78 -33.40
C SER A 342 16.72 -19.95 -34.25
N ASN A 343 16.24 -21.19 -34.42
CA ASN A 343 15.01 -21.48 -35.16
C ASN A 343 13.77 -20.92 -34.46
N GLU A 344 13.69 -20.98 -33.13
CA GLU A 344 12.59 -20.36 -32.37
C GLU A 344 12.56 -18.83 -32.56
N ILE A 345 13.72 -18.19 -32.43
CA ILE A 345 13.90 -16.75 -32.65
C ILE A 345 13.47 -16.37 -34.07
N LEU A 346 13.98 -17.08 -35.08
CA LEU A 346 13.65 -16.85 -36.48
C LEU A 346 12.18 -17.15 -36.79
N GLY A 347 11.60 -18.16 -36.14
CA GLY A 347 10.17 -18.51 -36.22
C GLY A 347 9.27 -17.38 -35.72
N SER A 348 9.67 -16.69 -34.65
CA SER A 348 8.93 -15.52 -34.16
C SER A 348 8.91 -14.36 -35.17
N PHE A 349 10.01 -14.15 -35.91
CA PHE A 349 10.08 -13.13 -36.95
C PHE A 349 9.34 -13.54 -38.22
N SER A 350 9.40 -14.82 -38.62
CA SER A 350 8.69 -15.30 -39.81
C SER A 350 7.18 -15.29 -39.62
N GLN A 351 6.68 -15.60 -38.42
CA GLN A 351 5.26 -15.45 -38.08
C GLN A 351 4.83 -13.98 -38.16
N ALA A 352 5.62 -13.06 -37.60
CA ALA A 352 5.35 -11.62 -37.67
C ALA A 352 5.41 -11.07 -39.10
N GLU A 353 6.39 -11.50 -39.91
CA GLU A 353 6.50 -11.08 -41.31
C GLU A 353 5.41 -11.71 -42.18
N TYR A 354 5.05 -12.98 -41.94
CA TYR A 354 3.92 -13.66 -42.58
C TYR A 354 2.61 -12.96 -42.26
N LEU A 355 2.36 -12.64 -40.98
CA LEU A 355 1.22 -11.84 -40.57
C LEU A 355 1.27 -10.46 -41.21
N SER A 356 2.41 -9.76 -41.27
CA SER A 356 2.48 -8.44 -41.92
C SER A 356 2.25 -8.46 -43.44
N LYS A 357 2.66 -9.55 -44.13
CA LYS A 357 2.53 -9.73 -45.59
C LYS A 357 1.19 -10.34 -46.01
N HIS A 358 0.53 -11.09 -45.12
CA HIS A 358 -0.75 -11.78 -45.40
C HIS A 358 -1.91 -11.27 -44.55
N SER A 359 -1.68 -10.39 -43.57
CA SER A 359 -2.71 -9.48 -43.10
C SER A 359 -2.93 -8.49 -44.22
N ASN A 360 -4.14 -8.44 -44.78
CA ASN A 360 -4.65 -7.18 -45.30
C ASN A 360 -4.32 -6.13 -44.23
N SER A 361 -3.56 -5.07 -44.57
CA SER A 361 -3.11 -4.08 -43.60
C SER A 361 -4.26 -3.78 -42.64
N LEU A 362 -4.07 -3.99 -41.34
CA LEU A 362 -5.12 -3.73 -40.36
C LEU A 362 -5.49 -2.25 -40.46
N ASP A 363 -6.62 -2.00 -41.13
CA ASP A 363 -7.16 -0.68 -41.33
C ASP A 363 -8.24 -0.49 -40.27
N LEU A 364 -7.88 0.25 -39.23
CA LEU A 364 -8.78 0.54 -38.13
C LEU A 364 -10.00 1.35 -38.62
N ASN A 365 -9.86 2.13 -39.69
CA ASN A 365 -10.99 2.83 -40.28
C ASN A 365 -12.01 1.81 -40.82
N LYS A 366 -11.57 0.81 -41.59
CA LYS A 366 -12.48 -0.26 -42.08
C LYS A 366 -13.11 -1.09 -40.96
N SER A 367 -12.44 -1.20 -39.82
CA SER A 367 -12.89 -2.04 -38.71
C SER A 367 -13.91 -1.34 -37.82
N PHE A 368 -13.78 -0.02 -37.63
CA PHE A 368 -14.57 0.73 -36.64
C PHE A 368 -15.40 1.88 -37.21
N ILE A 369 -15.11 2.34 -38.44
CA ILE A 369 -15.76 3.49 -39.06
C ILE A 369 -16.68 2.99 -40.19
N GLN A 370 -17.99 3.06 -39.96
CA GLN A 370 -19.00 2.72 -40.97
C GLN A 370 -19.29 3.91 -41.90
N ASN A 371 -19.33 5.12 -41.35
CA ASN A 371 -19.61 6.35 -42.07
C ASN A 371 -18.57 7.42 -41.72
N GLU A 372 -17.53 7.54 -42.55
CA GLU A 372 -16.40 8.44 -42.32
C GLU A 372 -16.84 9.90 -42.18
N ALA A 373 -17.79 10.36 -43.01
CA ALA A 373 -18.27 11.74 -42.98
C ALA A 373 -19.07 12.10 -41.71
N ALA A 374 -19.52 11.11 -40.95
CA ALA A 374 -20.33 11.28 -39.74
C ALA A 374 -19.63 10.76 -38.47
N THR A 375 -18.39 10.29 -38.58
CA THR A 375 -17.63 9.70 -37.47
C THR A 375 -16.56 10.68 -36.99
N PHE A 376 -16.46 10.85 -35.68
CA PHE A 376 -15.43 11.66 -35.04
C PHE A 376 -14.90 10.96 -33.79
N MET A 377 -13.74 11.42 -33.32
CA MET A 377 -13.14 10.90 -32.09
C MET A 377 -13.18 11.95 -30.97
N ILE A 378 -13.41 11.50 -29.75
CA ILE A 378 -13.34 12.35 -28.55
C ILE A 378 -12.47 11.68 -27.49
N LYS A 379 -11.69 12.49 -26.76
CA LYS A 379 -10.89 12.03 -25.63
C LYS A 379 -11.69 12.14 -24.34
N VAL A 380 -11.69 11.09 -23.54
CA VAL A 380 -12.42 11.02 -22.27
C VAL A 380 -11.62 11.69 -21.15
N SER A 381 -12.35 12.38 -20.27
CA SER A 381 -11.86 12.85 -18.98
C SER A 381 -12.75 12.30 -17.85
N GLY A 382 -12.11 11.76 -16.82
CA GLY A 382 -12.76 11.13 -15.66
C GLY A 382 -13.13 9.66 -15.89
N ASP A 383 -13.76 9.05 -14.89
CA ASP A 383 -13.96 7.61 -14.75
C ASP A 383 -15.44 7.22 -14.54
N SER A 384 -16.38 8.13 -14.82
CA SER A 384 -17.82 7.88 -14.64
C SER A 384 -18.40 6.73 -15.49
N MET A 385 -17.63 6.18 -16.43
CA MET A 385 -18.01 5.09 -17.33
C MET A 385 -17.09 3.86 -17.22
N ILE A 386 -16.38 3.71 -16.09
CA ILE A 386 -15.34 2.70 -15.89
C ILE A 386 -15.83 1.26 -16.13
N ASN A 387 -17.04 0.91 -15.68
CA ASN A 387 -17.61 -0.43 -15.86
C ASN A 387 -18.05 -0.71 -17.30
N ALA A 388 -18.09 0.32 -18.15
CA ALA A 388 -18.26 0.17 -19.60
C ALA A 388 -16.91 0.00 -20.32
N ASN A 389 -15.79 -0.18 -19.60
CA ASN A 389 -14.42 -0.21 -20.12
C ASN A 389 -14.01 1.10 -20.83
N ILE A 390 -14.58 2.22 -20.36
CA ILE A 390 -14.22 3.57 -20.78
C ILE A 390 -13.52 4.22 -19.59
N PHE A 391 -12.20 4.37 -19.71
CA PHE A 391 -11.33 4.89 -18.67
C PHE A 391 -10.99 6.36 -18.92
N ASP A 392 -10.39 7.01 -17.93
CA ASP A 392 -9.77 8.32 -18.15
C ASP A 392 -8.73 8.20 -19.27
N GLN A 393 -8.66 9.21 -20.14
CA GLN A 393 -7.82 9.25 -21.35
C GLN A 393 -8.19 8.29 -22.48
N SER A 394 -9.24 7.47 -22.36
CA SER A 394 -9.75 6.67 -23.48
C SER A 394 -10.10 7.54 -24.68
N MET A 395 -9.87 7.03 -25.90
CA MET A 395 -10.37 7.65 -27.12
C MET A 395 -11.65 6.94 -27.55
N LEU A 396 -12.76 7.68 -27.69
CA LEU A 396 -14.02 7.14 -28.17
C LEU A 396 -14.17 7.41 -29.66
N ILE A 397 -14.64 6.42 -30.41
CA ILE A 397 -15.14 6.57 -31.77
C ILE A 397 -16.65 6.80 -31.68
N VAL A 398 -17.12 7.92 -32.23
CA VAL A 398 -18.51 8.38 -32.13
C VAL A 398 -19.07 8.56 -33.53
N ASP A 399 -20.19 7.91 -33.83
CA ASP A 399 -20.90 8.04 -35.10
C ASP A 399 -22.21 8.80 -34.90
N SER A 400 -22.30 9.97 -35.53
CA SER A 400 -23.46 10.86 -35.47
C SER A 400 -24.61 10.41 -36.39
N SER A 401 -24.34 9.51 -37.35
CA SER A 401 -25.38 8.95 -38.23
C SER A 401 -26.16 7.80 -37.58
N ILE A 402 -25.63 7.21 -36.51
CA ILE A 402 -26.28 6.14 -35.76
C ILE A 402 -27.26 6.74 -34.75
N LYS A 403 -28.55 6.54 -34.97
CA LYS A 403 -29.60 6.97 -34.05
C LYS A 403 -29.47 6.23 -32.70
N PRO A 404 -29.30 6.96 -31.58
CA PRO A 404 -29.11 6.35 -30.28
C PRO A 404 -30.37 5.63 -29.81
N LYS A 405 -30.21 4.48 -29.15
CA LYS A 405 -31.30 3.67 -28.61
C LYS A 405 -31.17 3.61 -27.09
N HIS A 406 -32.22 3.12 -26.43
CA HIS A 406 -32.14 2.79 -25.01
C HIS A 406 -30.98 1.82 -24.76
N GLY A 407 -30.11 2.15 -23.81
CA GLY A 407 -28.88 1.43 -23.48
C GLY A 407 -27.64 1.82 -24.29
N SER A 408 -27.77 2.63 -25.35
CA SER A 408 -26.61 3.13 -26.12
C SER A 408 -25.73 4.02 -25.26
N ILE A 409 -24.41 3.91 -25.40
CA ILE A 409 -23.50 4.91 -24.86
C ILE A 409 -23.44 6.06 -25.86
N VAL A 410 -23.64 7.28 -25.38
CA VAL A 410 -23.72 8.48 -26.22
C VAL A 410 -22.77 9.55 -25.72
N VAL A 411 -22.30 10.37 -26.65
CA VAL A 411 -21.74 11.68 -26.34
C VAL A 411 -22.84 12.71 -26.54
N ALA A 412 -23.14 13.45 -25.49
CA ALA A 412 -24.19 14.48 -25.50
C ALA A 412 -23.67 15.78 -24.91
N SER A 413 -24.29 16.89 -25.30
CA SER A 413 -24.19 18.18 -24.62
C SER A 413 -25.46 18.37 -23.80
N LEU A 414 -25.31 18.58 -22.50
CA LEU A 414 -26.40 18.91 -21.58
C LEU A 414 -26.14 20.34 -21.09
N ASP A 415 -27.01 21.28 -21.47
CA ASP A 415 -26.87 22.72 -21.17
C ASP A 415 -25.50 23.32 -21.53
N GLY A 416 -24.84 22.77 -22.56
CA GLY A 416 -23.53 23.19 -23.04
C GLY A 416 -22.37 22.32 -22.56
N ASP A 417 -22.55 21.53 -21.50
CA ASP A 417 -21.52 20.65 -20.95
C ASP A 417 -21.51 19.29 -21.64
N PHE A 418 -20.33 18.86 -22.09
CA PHE A 418 -20.17 17.57 -22.76
C PHE A 418 -20.10 16.42 -21.76
N VAL A 419 -20.93 15.41 -21.98
CA VAL A 419 -20.98 14.20 -21.16
C VAL A 419 -20.96 12.94 -22.03
N CYS A 420 -20.29 11.90 -21.53
CA CYS A 420 -20.40 10.54 -22.03
C CYS A 420 -21.16 9.69 -21.01
N LYS A 421 -22.31 9.14 -21.40
CA LYS A 421 -23.22 8.41 -20.52
C LYS A 421 -23.99 7.34 -21.29
N ARG A 422 -24.54 6.36 -20.57
CA ARG A 422 -25.48 5.39 -21.12
C ARG A 422 -26.89 5.99 -21.15
N LEU A 423 -27.46 6.10 -22.35
CA LEU A 423 -28.77 6.68 -22.58
C LEU A 423 -29.88 5.73 -22.12
N GLN A 424 -30.70 6.18 -21.19
CA GLN A 424 -31.95 5.54 -20.81
C GLN A 424 -33.11 6.35 -21.38
N LEU A 425 -34.00 5.72 -22.14
CA LEU A 425 -35.22 6.37 -22.69
C LEU A 425 -36.51 6.01 -21.92
N LYS A 426 -36.48 4.95 -21.10
CA LYS A 426 -37.63 4.39 -20.37
C LYS A 426 -37.15 3.83 -19.02
N PRO A 427 -37.93 3.89 -17.94
CA PRO A 427 -39.26 4.50 -17.83
C PRO A 427 -39.23 6.02 -18.04
N GLU A 428 -38.09 6.66 -17.72
CA GLU A 428 -37.84 8.09 -17.90
C GLU A 428 -36.49 8.34 -18.59
N LEU A 429 -36.34 9.53 -19.19
CA LEU A 429 -35.14 9.95 -19.88
C LEU A 429 -34.02 10.24 -18.87
N CYS A 430 -32.92 9.49 -18.95
CA CYS A 430 -31.82 9.62 -18.02
C CYS A 430 -30.48 9.30 -18.72
N LEU A 431 -29.41 9.93 -18.23
CA LEU A 431 -28.03 9.64 -18.62
C LEU A 431 -27.34 8.92 -17.46
N LEU A 432 -27.16 7.60 -17.61
CA LEU A 432 -26.62 6.72 -16.58
C LEU A 432 -25.09 6.71 -16.63
N SER A 433 -24.47 6.87 -15.45
CA SER A 433 -23.04 6.61 -15.26
C SER A 433 -22.82 5.11 -15.11
N ASP A 434 -21.78 4.57 -15.74
CA ASP A 434 -21.35 3.18 -15.57
C ASP A 434 -20.24 3.10 -14.51
N ASN A 435 -20.52 3.73 -13.36
CA ASN A 435 -19.67 3.75 -12.17
C ASN A 435 -20.56 4.02 -10.93
N PRO A 436 -20.62 3.12 -9.93
CA PRO A 436 -21.49 3.27 -8.76
C PRO A 436 -21.24 4.51 -7.91
N GLN A 437 -20.06 5.12 -8.00
CA GLN A 437 -19.72 6.35 -7.27
C GLN A 437 -20.39 7.60 -7.86
N TYR A 438 -20.90 7.51 -9.09
CA TYR A 438 -21.51 8.63 -9.81
C TYR A 438 -23.03 8.46 -9.90
N ARG A 439 -23.77 9.52 -9.57
CA ARG A 439 -25.23 9.50 -9.70
C ARG A 439 -25.64 9.54 -11.18
N SER A 440 -26.83 9.01 -11.42
CA SER A 440 -27.51 9.12 -12.72
C SER A 440 -28.06 10.53 -12.90
N ILE A 441 -28.02 11.04 -14.14
CA ILE A 441 -28.45 12.40 -14.47
C ILE A 441 -29.82 12.33 -15.15
N TYR A 442 -30.87 12.75 -14.42
CA TYR A 442 -32.22 12.86 -14.94
C TYR A 442 -32.38 14.19 -15.67
N VAL A 443 -32.69 14.12 -16.96
CA VAL A 443 -32.84 15.30 -17.81
C VAL A 443 -34.18 15.94 -17.51
N GLN A 444 -34.16 17.17 -16.99
CA GLN A 444 -35.38 17.92 -16.67
C GLN A 444 -35.99 18.55 -17.92
N ASP A 445 -37.28 18.90 -17.87
CA ASP A 445 -38.02 19.47 -19.01
C ASP A 445 -37.47 20.82 -19.50
N ASP A 446 -36.75 21.56 -18.65
CA ASP A 446 -36.12 22.86 -18.95
C ASP A 446 -34.69 22.75 -19.47
N GLN A 447 -34.09 21.55 -19.47
CA GLN A 447 -32.72 21.32 -19.93
C GLN A 447 -32.67 20.95 -21.40
N VAL A 448 -31.64 21.43 -22.09
CA VAL A 448 -31.41 21.10 -23.50
C VAL A 448 -30.41 19.95 -23.59
N LEU A 449 -30.93 18.75 -23.91
CA LEU A 449 -30.10 17.59 -24.24
C LEU A 449 -29.90 17.50 -25.76
N ASP A 450 -28.65 17.65 -26.20
CA ASP A 450 -28.25 17.47 -27.60
C ASP A 450 -27.28 16.29 -27.74
N ILE A 451 -27.76 15.18 -28.34
CA ILE A 451 -26.93 14.00 -28.56
C ILE A 451 -26.09 14.19 -29.83
N LYS A 452 -24.77 14.25 -29.66
CA LYS A 452 -23.81 14.46 -30.75
C LYS A 452 -23.51 13.18 -31.53
N GLY A 453 -23.67 12.03 -30.91
CA GLY A 453 -23.57 10.75 -31.60
C GLY A 453 -23.51 9.54 -30.66
N THR A 454 -23.56 8.36 -31.25
CA THR A 454 -23.49 7.08 -30.53
C THR A 454 -22.04 6.60 -30.50
N VAL A 455 -21.55 6.20 -29.33
CA VAL A 455 -20.23 5.61 -29.18
C VAL A 455 -20.24 4.20 -29.76
N THR A 456 -19.40 3.94 -30.76
CA THR A 456 -19.30 2.65 -31.44
C THR A 456 -18.11 1.83 -30.96
N ALA A 457 -17.06 2.49 -30.45
CA ALA A 457 -15.89 1.83 -29.88
C ALA A 457 -15.17 2.73 -28.85
N SER A 458 -14.44 2.10 -27.92
CA SER A 458 -13.46 2.75 -27.05
C SER A 458 -12.07 2.16 -27.28
N ILE A 459 -11.07 3.03 -27.36
CA ILE A 459 -9.66 2.68 -27.54
C ILE A 459 -8.92 3.09 -26.27
N ASN A 460 -8.35 2.09 -25.59
CA ASN A 460 -7.60 2.24 -24.36
C ASN A 460 -6.11 2.05 -24.65
N GLN A 461 -5.30 3.10 -24.54
CA GLN A 461 -3.86 3.01 -24.71
C GLN A 461 -3.20 2.55 -23.42
N ASN A 462 -2.44 1.45 -23.48
CA ASN A 462 -1.61 1.02 -22.36
C ASN A 462 -0.41 1.96 -22.22
N LEU A 463 -0.35 2.72 -21.13
CA LEU A 463 0.74 3.64 -20.80
C LEU A 463 2.02 2.92 -20.31
N TYR A 464 2.04 1.59 -20.29
CA TYR A 464 3.13 0.74 -19.79
C TYR A 464 3.89 -0.02 -20.89
N LEU A 465 3.85 0.46 -22.14
CA LEU A 465 4.54 -0.16 -23.29
C LEU A 465 5.97 0.37 -23.50
#